data_AF-A0A917W9Z2-F1
#
_entry.id   AF-A0A917W9Z2-F1
#
_cell.length_a   1.000
_cell.length_b   1.000
_cell.length_c   1.000
_cell.angle_alpha   90.00
_cell.angle_beta   90.00
_cell.angle_gamma   90.00
#
_symmetry.space_group_name_H-M   'P 1'
#
loop_
_entity.id
_entity.type
_entity.pdbx_description
1 polymer ?
#
loop_
_entity_poly.entity_id
_entity_poly.type
_entity_poly.pdbx_seq_one_letter_code
_entity_poly.pdbx_strand_id
1 'polypeptide(L)'
;MSAHSAVNTTVSRRDEQAAQRGRRRRARLVGSAVATAVGLGLLVGPTVGTASADPTAEDWAKIRQCESGGNYQINTGNGYYGAYQFDLGTWRSVGGSGYPNEASPATQDALALRLWRSRGWSPWACASMVSLSDGTAPPIATAPAPAPKPKPRFPQLSHRAAAGYVNHLFSSVLRRTGSPAGAWIAALEAGTAPRSKVAAAIATSSERRERMVRNTYAGCVSRTPSGAELASRTRALAKGTVQALWESVCGTSESLHRSGGLAAWVNRVSVVLIGRTGTLAERRHWIGTAQHYGLRAVVGNIVKSAEWRNAQLDAVYRAMLGRTADANARKVLAASMAHRGLFGAVTFVAGSGEFARKS
;
A
#
# COMPACT_ATOMS: atom_id res chain seq x y z
N MET A 1 -16.87 9.82 -69.35
CA MET A 1 -15.96 10.72 -70.09
C MET A 1 -14.79 11.08 -69.16
N SER A 2 -13.58 10.72 -69.59
CA SER A 2 -12.19 11.11 -69.25
C SER A 2 -11.90 11.99 -68.01
N ALA A 3 -11.03 11.61 -67.06
CA ALA A 3 -9.54 11.62 -67.03
C ALA A 3 -8.97 13.05 -66.79
N HIS A 4 -7.96 13.39 -65.96
CA HIS A 4 -6.77 12.74 -65.36
C HIS A 4 -6.30 13.53 -64.12
N SER A 5 -5.55 12.92 -63.17
CA SER A 5 -4.11 13.14 -62.93
C SER A 5 -3.65 12.60 -61.55
N ALA A 6 -2.40 12.16 -61.47
CA ALA A 6 -1.84 11.29 -60.44
C ALA A 6 -0.66 11.91 -59.64
N VAL A 7 -0.16 11.14 -58.65
CA VAL A 7 1.22 11.07 -58.10
C VAL A 7 1.49 11.76 -56.74
N ASN A 8 1.72 10.94 -55.69
CA ASN A 8 2.93 10.91 -54.83
C ASN A 8 2.68 10.05 -53.56
N THR A 9 3.61 9.39 -52.86
CA THR A 9 4.91 8.75 -53.12
C THR A 9 5.29 8.03 -51.83
N THR A 10 5.57 6.74 -51.97
CA THR A 10 6.49 5.87 -51.22
C THR A 10 7.20 6.45 -49.99
N VAL A 11 6.66 6.05 -48.83
CA VAL A 11 7.35 5.83 -47.56
C VAL A 11 8.34 4.65 -47.70
N SER A 12 9.41 4.67 -46.90
CA SER A 12 10.34 3.55 -46.63
C SER A 12 11.57 3.46 -47.55
N ARG A 13 12.72 3.96 -47.06
CA ARG A 13 14.09 3.38 -47.25
C ARG A 13 15.26 4.32 -46.94
N ARG A 14 15.04 5.61 -46.62
CA ARG A 14 16.17 6.56 -46.46
C ARG A 14 16.73 6.72 -45.04
N ASP A 15 16.02 6.30 -43.99
CA ASP A 15 16.46 6.55 -42.62
C ASP A 15 17.23 5.37 -41.96
N GLU A 16 17.26 4.18 -42.58
CA GLU A 16 17.96 3.00 -42.03
C GLU A 16 19.47 2.93 -42.36
N GLN A 17 20.01 3.80 -43.23
CA GLN A 17 21.41 3.69 -43.68
C GLN A 17 22.42 4.60 -42.94
N ALA A 18 22.00 5.36 -41.94
CA ALA A 18 22.86 6.37 -41.28
C ALA A 18 23.57 5.91 -39.98
N ALA A 19 23.27 4.74 -39.40
CA ALA A 19 23.74 4.38 -38.05
C ALA A 19 24.95 3.42 -37.98
N GLN A 20 25.56 3.03 -39.11
CA GLN A 20 26.60 1.97 -39.15
C GLN A 20 28.04 2.44 -39.50
N ARG A 21 28.29 3.75 -39.60
CA ARG A 21 29.64 4.29 -39.91
C ARG A 21 30.25 5.01 -38.72
N GLY A 22 30.82 4.25 -37.78
CA GLY A 22 31.48 4.84 -36.61
C GLY A 22 32.35 3.87 -35.80
N ARG A 23 32.91 2.85 -36.44
CA ARG A 23 33.81 1.87 -35.79
C ARG A 23 34.95 1.58 -36.73
N ARG A 24 36.17 2.07 -36.40
CA ARG A 24 37.52 1.52 -36.70
C ARG A 24 38.58 2.62 -36.85
N ARG A 25 39.41 2.79 -35.82
CA ARG A 25 40.84 3.18 -35.92
C ARG A 25 41.57 2.32 -34.88
N ARG A 26 42.15 1.18 -35.26
CA ARG A 26 43.55 0.95 -35.73
C ARG A 26 44.62 1.52 -34.79
N ALA A 27 45.22 0.64 -34.00
CA ALA A 27 46.67 0.49 -33.91
C ALA A 27 46.98 -0.94 -33.41
N ARG A 28 47.48 -1.79 -34.31
CA ARG A 28 48.21 -3.02 -33.98
C ARG A 28 49.68 -2.70 -34.25
N LEU A 29 50.54 -2.96 -33.28
CA LEU A 29 51.98 -3.10 -33.48
C LEU A 29 52.36 -4.50 -33.01
N VAL A 30 53.01 -5.21 -33.92
CA VAL A 30 53.52 -6.58 -33.82
C VAL A 30 54.94 -6.49 -33.26
N GLY A 31 55.27 -7.39 -32.34
CA GLY A 31 56.64 -7.63 -31.89
C GLY A 31 56.77 -9.09 -31.47
N SER A 32 57.36 -9.90 -32.33
CA SER A 32 57.70 -11.30 -32.09
C SER A 32 59.02 -11.40 -31.33
N ALA A 33 59.10 -12.24 -30.30
CA ALA A 33 60.36 -12.84 -29.86
C ALA A 33 60.08 -14.21 -29.22
N VAL A 34 60.58 -15.25 -29.87
CA VAL A 34 60.68 -16.61 -29.35
C VAL A 34 61.93 -16.67 -28.48
N ALA A 35 61.79 -17.12 -27.23
CA ALA A 35 62.90 -17.58 -26.40
C ALA A 35 62.43 -18.75 -25.54
N THR A 36 62.87 -19.95 -25.92
CA THR A 36 62.84 -21.16 -25.12
C THR A 36 63.82 -21.04 -23.96
N ALA A 37 63.33 -21.15 -22.72
CA ALA A 37 64.14 -21.45 -21.55
C ALA A 37 63.39 -22.48 -20.69
N VAL A 38 63.96 -23.68 -20.60
CA VAL A 38 63.54 -24.74 -19.67
C VAL A 38 63.98 -24.31 -18.27
N GLY A 39 63.03 -24.11 -17.37
CA GLY A 39 63.26 -23.78 -15.96
C GLY A 39 62.28 -24.52 -15.07
N LEU A 40 62.78 -25.52 -14.34
CA LEU A 40 62.07 -26.26 -13.32
C LEU A 40 61.92 -25.35 -12.08
N GLY A 41 60.71 -24.87 -11.77
CA GLY A 41 60.46 -24.00 -10.61
C GLY A 41 58.98 -23.81 -10.30
N LEU A 42 58.59 -24.08 -9.06
CA LEU A 42 57.24 -24.12 -8.46
C LEU A 42 56.15 -23.29 -9.17
N LEU A 43 55.11 -23.96 -9.67
CA LEU A 43 53.83 -23.33 -10.02
C LEU A 43 52.98 -23.15 -8.75
N VAL A 44 52.97 -21.95 -8.20
CA VAL A 44 51.81 -21.42 -7.46
C VAL A 44 50.71 -21.26 -8.50
N GLY A 45 49.71 -22.14 -8.50
CA GLY A 45 48.56 -22.02 -9.38
C GLY A 45 47.81 -20.71 -9.11
N PRO A 46 47.26 -20.03 -10.13
CA PRO A 46 46.37 -18.92 -9.89
C PRO A 46 45.10 -19.48 -9.22
N THR A 47 44.85 -19.11 -7.97
CA THR A 47 43.50 -19.22 -7.41
C THR A 47 42.64 -18.19 -8.14
N VAL A 48 42.04 -18.61 -9.25
CA VAL A 48 40.88 -17.94 -9.82
C VAL A 48 39.76 -18.02 -8.77
N GLY A 49 39.69 -17.02 -7.91
CA GLY A 49 38.48 -16.75 -7.14
C GLY A 49 37.35 -16.58 -8.14
N THR A 50 36.34 -17.42 -8.06
CA THR A 50 35.13 -17.26 -8.85
C THR A 50 34.49 -15.94 -8.44
N ALA A 51 34.60 -14.92 -9.30
CA ALA A 51 33.78 -13.73 -9.17
C ALA A 51 32.32 -14.18 -9.38
N SER A 52 31.53 -14.24 -8.31
CA SER A 52 30.09 -14.45 -8.44
C SER A 52 29.53 -13.27 -9.23
N ALA A 53 28.92 -13.54 -10.38
CA ALA A 53 28.29 -12.48 -11.17
C ALA A 53 27.10 -11.90 -10.39
N ASP A 54 26.90 -10.57 -10.48
CA ASP A 54 25.71 -9.94 -9.91
C ASP A 54 24.43 -10.57 -10.51
N PRO A 55 23.34 -10.66 -9.74
CA PRO A 55 22.07 -11.16 -10.24
C PRO A 55 21.56 -10.35 -11.42
N THR A 56 20.89 -11.05 -12.35
CA THR A 56 20.31 -10.41 -13.52
C THR A 56 19.09 -9.55 -13.15
N ALA A 57 18.67 -8.67 -14.06
CA ALA A 57 17.44 -7.90 -13.87
C ALA A 57 16.19 -8.79 -13.70
N GLU A 58 16.20 -9.98 -14.30
CA GLU A 58 15.12 -10.96 -14.19
C GLU A 58 15.09 -11.61 -12.80
N ASP A 59 16.24 -11.94 -12.23
CA ASP A 59 16.35 -12.49 -10.87
C ASP A 59 15.79 -11.50 -9.84
N TRP A 60 16.13 -10.22 -10.01
CA TRP A 60 15.55 -9.16 -9.18
C TRP A 60 14.05 -8.98 -9.39
N ALA A 61 13.54 -9.16 -10.61
CA ALA A 61 12.10 -9.14 -10.87
C ALA A 61 11.37 -10.28 -10.14
N LYS A 62 11.93 -11.50 -10.15
CA LYS A 62 11.38 -12.67 -9.43
C LYS A 62 11.28 -12.41 -7.93
N ILE A 63 12.32 -11.86 -7.32
CA ILE A 63 12.31 -11.49 -5.90
C ILE A 63 11.25 -10.43 -5.61
N ARG A 64 11.23 -9.31 -6.36
CA ARG A 64 10.24 -8.24 -6.11
C ARG A 64 8.80 -8.75 -6.27
N GLN A 65 8.57 -9.61 -7.26
CA GLN A 65 7.26 -10.21 -7.48
C GLN A 65 6.85 -11.11 -6.31
N CYS A 66 7.75 -11.96 -5.83
CA CYS A 66 7.47 -12.84 -4.69
C CYS A 66 7.28 -12.07 -3.38
N GLU A 67 8.11 -11.06 -3.11
CA GLU A 67 8.12 -10.33 -1.84
C GLU A 67 6.97 -9.31 -1.73
N SER A 68 6.60 -8.65 -2.83
CA SER A 68 5.66 -7.51 -2.79
C SER A 68 4.65 -7.45 -3.94
N GLY A 69 4.68 -8.41 -4.88
CA GLY A 69 3.99 -8.28 -6.16
C GLY A 69 4.55 -7.16 -7.04
N GLY A 70 5.83 -6.78 -6.86
CA GLY A 70 6.50 -5.72 -7.61
C GLY A 70 6.23 -4.30 -7.12
N ASN A 71 5.61 -4.12 -5.95
CA ASN A 71 5.19 -2.81 -5.47
C ASN A 71 6.27 -2.12 -4.61
N TYR A 72 7.00 -1.18 -5.22
CA TYR A 72 8.01 -0.34 -4.55
C TYR A 72 7.48 0.56 -3.44
N GLN A 73 6.19 0.87 -3.45
CA GLN A 73 5.54 1.76 -2.48
C GLN A 73 4.85 0.98 -1.36
N ILE A 74 4.96 -0.37 -1.34
CA ILE A 74 4.22 -1.18 -0.39
C ILE A 74 4.67 -0.90 1.05
N ASN A 75 3.69 -0.60 1.89
CA ASN A 75 3.81 -0.56 3.33
C ASN A 75 2.49 -1.07 3.90
N THR A 76 2.43 -2.37 4.15
CA THR A 76 1.24 -3.00 4.72
C THR A 76 1.13 -2.80 6.22
N GLY A 77 2.19 -2.26 6.85
CA GLY A 77 2.32 -2.17 8.29
C GLY A 77 2.84 -3.44 8.96
N ASN A 78 3.37 -4.41 8.20
CA ASN A 78 3.98 -5.66 8.70
C ASN A 78 5.43 -5.50 9.20
N GLY A 79 6.02 -4.30 9.08
CA GLY A 79 7.41 -4.03 9.46
C GLY A 79 8.43 -4.19 8.34
N TYR A 80 7.97 -4.59 7.17
CA TYR A 80 8.75 -4.66 5.94
C TYR A 80 8.23 -3.62 4.94
N TYR A 81 9.15 -3.05 4.17
CA TYR A 81 8.86 -1.90 3.32
C TYR A 81 9.44 -2.11 1.92
N GLY A 82 8.72 -1.58 0.92
CA GLY A 82 9.19 -1.51 -0.45
C GLY A 82 9.21 -2.86 -1.19
N ALA A 83 9.71 -2.84 -2.43
CA ALA A 83 9.57 -3.96 -3.36
C ALA A 83 10.27 -5.24 -2.87
N TYR A 84 11.33 -5.07 -2.07
CA TYR A 84 12.17 -6.14 -1.54
C TYR A 84 11.85 -6.55 -0.11
N GLN A 85 10.81 -5.95 0.49
CA GLN A 85 10.41 -6.20 1.88
C GLN A 85 11.60 -6.10 2.85
N PHE A 86 12.29 -4.95 2.82
CA PHE A 86 13.33 -4.62 3.79
C PHE A 86 12.71 -4.32 5.15
N ASP A 87 13.28 -4.84 6.23
CA ASP A 87 13.09 -4.23 7.54
C ASP A 87 13.98 -2.98 7.66
N LEU A 88 13.63 -2.08 8.59
CA LEU A 88 14.31 -0.80 8.70
C LEU A 88 15.75 -0.91 9.23
N GLY A 89 16.04 -1.91 10.05
CA GLY A 89 17.39 -2.17 10.56
C GLY A 89 18.32 -2.60 9.43
N THR A 90 17.89 -3.56 8.62
CA THR A 90 18.66 -4.00 7.44
C THR A 90 18.83 -2.89 6.43
N TRP A 91 17.76 -2.12 6.12
CA TRP A 91 17.83 -0.96 5.23
C TRP A 91 18.92 0.03 5.65
N ARG A 92 18.96 0.38 6.94
CA ARG A 92 19.97 1.28 7.49
C ARG A 92 21.37 0.66 7.46
N SER A 93 21.50 -0.64 7.71
CA SER A 93 22.81 -1.32 7.69
C SER A 93 23.48 -1.31 6.32
N VAL A 94 22.70 -1.20 5.24
CA VAL A 94 23.23 -1.07 3.87
C VAL A 94 23.30 0.38 3.39
N GLY A 95 23.06 1.36 4.27
CA GLY A 95 23.21 2.80 3.98
C GLY A 95 21.93 3.50 3.55
N GLY A 96 20.76 2.89 3.76
CA GLY A 96 19.47 3.50 3.48
C GLY A 96 19.04 4.50 4.56
N SER A 97 18.53 5.65 4.12
CA SER A 97 17.87 6.66 4.97
C SER A 97 16.34 6.59 4.82
N GLY A 98 15.58 7.13 5.78
CA GLY A 98 14.11 7.13 5.73
C GLY A 98 13.53 5.71 5.70
N TYR A 99 12.33 5.55 5.14
CA TYR A 99 11.71 4.24 4.91
C TYR A 99 11.97 3.72 3.49
N PRO A 100 12.20 2.41 3.29
CA PRO A 100 12.40 1.84 1.96
C PRO A 100 11.26 2.17 0.99
N ASN A 101 10.00 2.11 1.43
CA ASN A 101 8.83 2.40 0.58
C ASN A 101 8.69 3.88 0.19
N GLU A 102 9.46 4.78 0.80
CA GLU A 102 9.50 6.21 0.46
C GLU A 102 10.71 6.52 -0.46
N ALA A 103 11.66 5.59 -0.60
CA ALA A 103 12.81 5.73 -1.47
C ALA A 103 12.46 5.45 -2.94
N SER A 104 13.21 6.07 -3.86
CA SER A 104 13.04 5.83 -5.29
C SER A 104 13.30 4.35 -5.64
N PRO A 105 12.65 3.79 -6.69
CA PRO A 105 12.90 2.42 -7.11
C PRO A 105 14.39 2.10 -7.33
N ALA A 106 15.12 3.03 -7.97
CA ALA A 106 16.56 2.90 -8.18
C ALA A 106 17.35 2.80 -6.86
N THR A 107 16.96 3.55 -5.82
CA THR A 107 17.61 3.47 -4.50
C THR A 107 17.34 2.10 -3.86
N GLN A 108 16.11 1.61 -3.94
CA GLN A 108 15.75 0.30 -3.40
C GLN A 108 16.53 -0.82 -4.11
N ASP A 109 16.60 -0.79 -5.44
CA ASP A 109 17.34 -1.77 -6.25
C ASP A 109 18.85 -1.75 -5.91
N ALA A 110 19.45 -0.55 -5.81
CA ALA A 110 20.87 -0.40 -5.48
C ALA A 110 21.22 -0.94 -4.08
N LEU A 111 20.35 -0.70 -3.10
CA LEU A 111 20.55 -1.19 -1.73
C LEU A 111 20.21 -2.68 -1.59
N ALA A 112 19.29 -3.22 -2.39
CA ALA A 112 19.08 -4.66 -2.52
C ALA A 112 20.33 -5.35 -3.08
N LEU A 113 20.92 -4.80 -4.14
CA LEU A 113 22.18 -5.31 -4.69
C LEU A 113 23.31 -5.24 -3.66
N ARG A 114 23.44 -4.15 -2.91
CA ARG A 114 24.44 -4.04 -1.84
C ARG A 114 24.22 -5.09 -0.75
N LEU A 115 22.98 -5.33 -0.34
CA LEU A 115 22.66 -6.38 0.64
C LEU A 115 23.02 -7.76 0.08
N TRP A 116 22.66 -8.06 -1.17
CA TRP A 116 22.97 -9.35 -1.80
C TRP A 116 24.47 -9.56 -1.92
N ARG A 117 25.24 -8.56 -2.36
CA ARG A 117 26.71 -8.66 -2.40
C ARG A 117 27.34 -8.97 -1.04
N SER A 118 26.66 -8.61 0.06
CA SER A 118 27.13 -8.87 1.42
C SER A 118 26.66 -10.20 2.02
N ARG A 119 25.52 -10.76 1.57
CA ARG A 119 24.84 -11.88 2.24
C ARG A 119 24.26 -12.93 1.29
N GLY A 120 24.50 -12.80 -0.01
CA GLY A 120 23.86 -13.58 -1.05
C GLY A 120 22.34 -13.45 -1.01
N TRP A 121 21.64 -14.51 -1.43
CA TRP A 121 20.18 -14.58 -1.42
C TRP A 121 19.55 -14.86 -0.05
N SER A 122 20.36 -15.24 0.94
CA SER A 122 19.90 -15.62 2.29
C SER A 122 18.94 -14.63 2.99
N PRO A 123 18.99 -13.30 2.76
CA PRO A 123 18.02 -12.39 3.35
C PRO A 123 16.59 -12.54 2.81
N TRP A 124 16.39 -13.13 1.62
CA TRP A 124 15.08 -13.26 0.98
C TRP A 124 14.61 -14.71 1.02
N ALA A 125 13.66 -15.02 1.91
CA ALA A 125 13.04 -16.36 1.95
C ALA A 125 12.37 -16.74 0.63
N CYS A 126 11.96 -15.75 -0.17
CA CYS A 126 11.45 -15.94 -1.52
C CYS A 126 12.46 -16.51 -2.51
N ALA A 127 13.78 -16.33 -2.30
CA ALA A 127 14.79 -16.75 -3.26
C ALA A 127 14.73 -18.25 -3.56
N SER A 128 14.59 -19.09 -2.53
CA SER A 128 14.43 -20.54 -2.72
C SER A 128 13.14 -20.90 -3.47
N MET A 129 12.05 -20.15 -3.23
CA MET A 129 10.76 -20.34 -3.92
C MET A 129 10.82 -19.97 -5.40
N VAL A 130 11.72 -19.06 -5.78
CA VAL A 130 11.94 -18.66 -7.18
C VAL A 130 13.20 -19.27 -7.80
N SER A 131 13.73 -20.34 -7.19
CA SER A 131 14.89 -21.09 -7.65
C SER A 131 16.18 -20.26 -7.80
N LEU A 132 16.34 -19.25 -6.94
CA LEU A 132 17.57 -18.47 -6.80
C LEU A 132 18.37 -19.01 -5.61
N SER A 133 19.61 -19.41 -5.86
CA SER A 133 20.56 -19.86 -4.84
C SER A 133 21.95 -19.27 -5.10
N ASP A 134 22.70 -19.03 -4.04
CA ASP A 134 24.12 -18.73 -4.14
C ASP A 134 24.79 -20.08 -4.48
N GLY A 135 25.32 -20.24 -5.69
CA GLY A 135 25.87 -21.52 -6.17
C GLY A 135 26.86 -22.16 -5.21
N THR A 136 27.08 -23.47 -5.34
CA THR A 136 27.87 -24.32 -4.43
C THR A 136 29.34 -23.90 -4.33
N ALA A 137 29.65 -22.93 -3.46
CA ALA A 137 31.00 -22.64 -3.00
C ALA A 137 31.25 -23.38 -1.67
N PRO A 138 32.39 -24.07 -1.48
CA PRO A 138 32.70 -24.72 -0.21
C PRO A 138 32.82 -23.66 0.91
N PRO A 139 32.37 -23.98 2.14
CA PRO A 139 32.33 -23.01 3.22
C PRO A 139 33.75 -22.66 3.67
N ILE A 140 34.18 -21.42 3.44
CA ILE A 140 35.28 -20.86 4.23
C ILE A 140 34.75 -20.73 5.67
N ALA A 141 35.26 -21.59 6.55
CA ALA A 141 35.24 -21.55 8.02
C ALA A 141 33.97 -20.97 8.71
N THR A 142 33.13 -21.88 9.23
CA THR A 142 32.27 -21.72 10.43
C THR A 142 31.70 -20.32 10.71
N ALA A 143 30.89 -19.80 9.79
CA ALA A 143 29.80 -18.90 10.18
C ALA A 143 28.56 -19.76 10.50
N PRO A 144 27.86 -19.56 11.63
CA PRO A 144 26.59 -20.21 11.89
C PRO A 144 25.64 -19.94 10.71
N ALA A 145 24.77 -20.90 10.38
CA ALA A 145 23.72 -20.72 9.38
C ALA A 145 23.06 -19.34 9.54
N PRO A 146 23.02 -18.50 8.49
CA PRO A 146 22.53 -17.13 8.63
C PRO A 146 21.08 -17.16 9.11
N ALA A 147 20.83 -16.46 10.22
CA ALA A 147 19.53 -16.44 10.87
C ALA A 147 18.44 -15.93 9.90
N PRO A 148 17.21 -16.50 9.93
CA PRO A 148 16.07 -15.93 9.21
C PRO A 148 15.90 -14.44 9.55
N LYS A 149 15.35 -13.64 8.61
CA LYS A 149 15.14 -12.18 8.76
C LYS A 149 14.81 -11.85 10.22
N PRO A 150 15.62 -11.03 10.93
CA PRO A 150 15.32 -10.66 12.31
C PRO A 150 13.89 -10.11 12.40
N LYS A 151 13.16 -10.42 13.48
CA LYS A 151 11.84 -9.80 13.69
C LYS A 151 12.00 -8.27 13.58
N PRO A 152 11.24 -7.58 12.70
CA PRO A 152 11.42 -6.16 12.49
C PRO A 152 11.32 -5.39 13.81
N ARG A 153 12.38 -4.68 14.19
CA ARG A 153 12.28 -3.61 15.19
C ARG A 153 11.72 -2.39 14.47
N PHE A 154 10.55 -1.94 14.90
CA PHE A 154 9.92 -0.76 14.34
C PHE A 154 10.70 0.49 14.76
N PRO A 155 10.72 1.56 13.95
CA PRO A 155 11.36 2.80 14.34
C PRO A 155 10.78 3.29 15.67
N GLN A 156 11.68 3.45 16.64
CA GLN A 156 11.36 3.95 17.96
C GLN A 156 10.95 5.43 17.88
N LEU A 157 9.93 5.79 18.65
CA LEU A 157 9.49 7.17 18.79
C LEU A 157 9.94 7.72 20.14
N SER A 158 10.23 9.02 20.21
CA SER A 158 10.37 9.70 21.50
C SER A 158 9.04 9.69 22.24
N HIS A 159 9.07 9.80 23.57
CA HIS A 159 7.85 9.85 24.39
C HIS A 159 6.85 10.88 23.88
N ARG A 160 7.32 12.10 23.60
CA ARG A 160 6.49 13.19 23.06
C ARG A 160 5.85 12.82 21.73
N ALA A 161 6.60 12.22 20.81
CA ALA A 161 6.08 11.82 19.50
C ALA A 161 5.09 10.65 19.60
N ALA A 162 5.36 9.66 20.47
CA ALA A 162 4.46 8.54 20.72
C ALA A 162 3.15 9.01 21.37
N ALA A 163 3.23 9.83 22.42
CA ALA A 163 2.07 10.39 23.10
C ALA A 163 1.23 11.30 22.18
N GLY A 164 1.88 12.19 21.42
CA GLY A 164 1.23 13.03 20.41
C GLY A 164 0.50 12.19 19.37
N TYR A 165 1.19 11.21 18.78
CA TYR A 165 0.58 10.26 17.82
C TYR A 165 -0.64 9.55 18.38
N VAL A 166 -0.54 8.98 19.58
CA VAL A 166 -1.64 8.27 20.21
C VAL A 166 -2.81 9.24 20.49
N ASN A 167 -2.56 10.42 21.05
CA ASN A 167 -3.61 11.39 21.32
C ASN A 167 -4.31 11.88 20.04
N HIS A 168 -3.54 12.19 19.01
CA HIS A 168 -4.07 12.57 17.71
C HIS A 168 -4.92 11.43 17.12
N LEU A 169 -4.48 10.18 17.24
CA LEU A 169 -5.23 9.00 16.80
C LEU A 169 -6.59 8.87 17.49
N PHE A 170 -6.65 9.06 18.82
CA PHE A 170 -7.92 9.05 19.56
C PHE A 170 -8.84 10.20 19.14
N SER A 171 -8.31 11.41 18.98
CA SER A 171 -9.11 12.58 18.56
C SER A 171 -9.64 12.44 17.13
N SER A 172 -8.83 11.93 16.20
CA SER A 172 -9.19 11.83 14.78
C SER A 172 -10.08 10.61 14.47
N VAL A 173 -9.87 9.46 15.15
CA VAL A 173 -10.63 8.22 14.90
C VAL A 173 -11.83 8.07 15.83
N LEU A 174 -11.67 8.39 17.12
CA LEU A 174 -12.70 8.20 18.14
C LEU A 174 -13.37 9.52 18.54
N ARG A 175 -12.91 10.68 18.05
CA ARG A 175 -13.50 11.99 18.37
C ARG A 175 -13.62 12.24 19.87
N ARG A 176 -12.59 11.84 20.63
CA ARG A 176 -12.47 12.14 22.06
C ARG A 176 -11.03 12.46 22.45
N THR A 177 -10.89 13.18 23.55
CA THR A 177 -9.63 13.48 24.22
C THR A 177 -9.37 12.46 25.34
N GLY A 178 -8.10 12.29 25.73
CA GLY A 178 -7.68 11.34 26.75
C GLY A 178 -7.48 9.93 26.22
N SER A 179 -6.27 9.40 26.45
CA SER A 179 -5.89 8.03 26.08
C SER A 179 -5.54 7.22 27.34
N PRO A 180 -6.18 6.06 27.59
CA PRO A 180 -5.73 5.15 28.65
C PRO A 180 -4.47 4.35 28.22
N ALA A 181 -3.78 4.73 27.15
CA ALA A 181 -2.89 3.85 26.42
C ALA A 181 -1.38 4.02 26.69
N GLY A 182 -1.00 4.02 27.97
CA GLY A 182 0.43 3.93 28.34
C GLY A 182 1.13 2.75 27.66
N ALA A 183 0.42 1.62 27.49
CA ALA A 183 0.95 0.44 26.80
C ALA A 183 1.22 0.68 25.29
N TRP A 184 0.39 1.46 24.59
CA TRP A 184 0.64 1.77 23.18
C TRP A 184 1.81 2.74 23.01
N ILE A 185 1.93 3.71 23.92
CA ILE A 185 3.06 4.64 23.96
C ILE A 185 4.36 3.86 24.18
N ALA A 186 4.41 3.02 25.22
CA ALA A 186 5.57 2.18 25.53
C ALA A 186 5.94 1.23 24.37
N ALA A 187 4.96 0.66 23.67
CA ALA A 187 5.22 -0.23 22.52
C ALA A 187 5.84 0.51 21.32
N LEU A 188 5.44 1.77 21.09
CA LEU A 188 6.00 2.63 20.05
C LEU A 188 7.40 3.13 20.41
N GLU A 189 7.62 3.47 21.69
CA GLU A 189 8.95 3.84 22.21
C GLU A 189 9.93 2.68 22.12
N ALA A 190 9.51 1.48 22.55
CA ALA A 190 10.34 0.29 22.50
C ALA A 190 10.52 -0.26 21.07
N GLY A 191 9.74 0.21 20.09
CA GLY A 191 9.77 -0.29 18.72
C GLY A 191 9.27 -1.73 18.61
N THR A 192 8.42 -2.18 19.55
CA THR A 192 7.83 -3.53 19.59
C THR A 192 6.50 -3.60 18.82
N ALA A 193 5.93 -2.45 18.45
CA ALA A 193 4.77 -2.35 17.57
C ALA A 193 4.94 -1.23 16.54
N PRO A 194 4.48 -1.41 15.30
CA PRO A 194 4.36 -0.32 14.34
C PRO A 194 3.16 0.56 14.67
N ARG A 195 3.21 1.81 14.18
CA ARG A 195 2.06 2.73 14.16
C ARG A 195 0.80 2.10 13.54
N SER A 196 0.94 1.34 12.46
CA SER A 196 -0.15 0.61 11.80
C SER A 196 -0.88 -0.37 12.73
N LYS A 197 -0.16 -1.05 13.65
CA LYS A 197 -0.76 -1.98 14.61
C LYS A 197 -1.58 -1.23 15.66
N VAL A 198 -1.04 -0.11 16.17
CA VAL A 198 -1.75 0.78 17.10
C VAL A 198 -2.98 1.39 16.42
N ALA A 199 -2.82 1.86 15.17
CA ALA A 199 -3.91 2.38 14.35
C ALA A 199 -5.01 1.34 14.13
N ALA A 200 -4.64 0.09 13.79
CA ALA A 200 -5.60 -1.00 13.58
C ALA A 200 -6.40 -1.30 14.85
N ALA A 201 -5.74 -1.35 16.01
CA ALA A 201 -6.40 -1.63 17.29
C ALA A 201 -7.50 -0.59 17.60
N ILE A 202 -7.24 0.68 17.30
CA ILE A 202 -8.22 1.76 17.53
C ILE A 202 -9.27 1.83 16.43
N ALA A 203 -8.86 1.74 15.16
CA ALA A 203 -9.73 1.78 13.99
C ALA A 203 -10.75 0.64 13.96
N THR A 204 -10.41 -0.52 14.51
CA THR A 204 -11.28 -1.71 14.56
C THR A 204 -11.91 -1.94 15.94
N SER A 205 -11.70 -1.05 16.91
CA SER A 205 -12.22 -1.18 18.27
C SER A 205 -13.75 -1.24 18.34
N SER A 206 -14.28 -1.85 19.41
CA SER A 206 -15.72 -1.83 19.72
C SER A 206 -16.26 -0.41 19.81
N GLU A 207 -15.54 0.49 20.47
CA GLU A 207 -15.91 1.90 20.58
C GLU A 207 -16.05 2.57 19.22
N ARG A 208 -15.11 2.35 18.31
CA ARG A 208 -15.20 2.90 16.95
C ARG A 208 -16.43 2.38 16.22
N ARG A 209 -16.75 1.10 16.37
CA ARG A 209 -17.94 0.46 15.78
C ARG A 209 -19.22 1.03 16.39
N GLU A 210 -19.30 1.17 17.70
CA GLU A 210 -20.45 1.77 18.39
C GLU A 210 -20.71 3.20 17.93
N ARG A 211 -19.66 4.02 17.83
CA ARG A 211 -19.77 5.38 17.28
C ARG A 211 -20.31 5.37 15.85
N MET A 212 -19.85 4.42 15.03
CA MET A 212 -20.36 4.30 13.67
C MET A 212 -21.84 3.94 13.65
N VAL A 213 -22.28 2.98 14.47
CA VAL A 213 -23.70 2.62 14.61
C VAL A 213 -24.53 3.82 15.05
N ARG A 214 -24.09 4.55 16.09
CA ARG A 214 -24.80 5.76 16.57
C ARG A 214 -24.90 6.82 15.47
N ASN A 215 -23.81 7.09 14.75
CA ASN A 215 -23.80 8.06 13.66
C ASN A 215 -24.73 7.65 12.51
N THR A 216 -24.76 6.36 12.16
CA THR A 216 -25.67 5.84 11.12
C THR A 216 -27.14 6.01 11.52
N TYR A 217 -27.49 5.73 12.78
CA TYR A 217 -28.83 5.95 13.31
C TYR A 217 -29.22 7.44 13.34
N ALA A 218 -28.32 8.29 13.81
CA ALA A 218 -28.56 9.73 13.83
C ALA A 218 -28.78 10.29 12.41
N GLY A 219 -27.99 9.85 11.43
CA GLY A 219 -28.11 10.32 10.04
C GLY A 219 -29.38 9.82 9.34
N CYS A 220 -29.63 8.50 9.40
CA CYS A 220 -30.69 7.87 8.60
C CYS A 220 -32.05 7.81 9.29
N VAL A 221 -32.07 7.74 10.61
CA VAL A 221 -33.28 7.52 11.41
C VAL A 221 -33.53 8.69 12.37
N SER A 222 -32.62 9.66 12.50
CA SER A 222 -32.80 10.83 13.38
C SER A 222 -33.09 10.48 14.85
N ARG A 223 -32.52 9.38 15.35
CA ARG A 223 -32.60 8.98 16.76
C ARG A 223 -31.33 8.28 17.20
N THR A 224 -31.22 8.02 18.50
CA THR A 224 -30.22 7.10 19.04
C THR A 224 -30.71 5.65 18.95
N PRO A 225 -29.81 4.68 18.71
CA PRO A 225 -30.17 3.27 18.86
C PRO A 225 -30.44 2.93 20.33
N SER A 226 -31.32 1.98 20.59
CA SER A 226 -31.45 1.38 21.93
C SER A 226 -30.17 0.63 22.31
N GLY A 227 -30.01 0.29 23.60
CA GLY A 227 -28.86 -0.51 24.06
C GLY A 227 -28.75 -1.85 23.33
N ALA A 228 -29.88 -2.52 23.09
CA ALA A 228 -29.93 -3.80 22.38
C ALA A 228 -29.57 -3.64 20.89
N GLU A 229 -30.09 -2.61 20.22
CA GLU A 229 -29.75 -2.31 18.82
C GLU A 229 -28.26 -1.99 18.67
N LEU A 230 -27.72 -1.15 19.57
CA LEU A 230 -26.31 -0.77 19.57
C LEU A 230 -25.42 -2.00 19.73
N ALA A 231 -25.71 -2.85 20.72
CA ALA A 231 -24.92 -4.05 21.00
C ALA A 231 -24.99 -5.05 19.84
N SER A 232 -26.19 -5.32 19.32
CA SER A 232 -26.40 -6.24 18.21
C SER A 232 -25.65 -5.81 16.95
N ARG A 233 -25.79 -4.53 16.55
CA ARG A 233 -25.15 -4.01 15.34
C ARG A 233 -23.65 -3.84 15.48
N THR A 234 -23.16 -3.52 16.67
CA THR A 234 -21.72 -3.48 16.94
C THR A 234 -21.07 -4.86 16.78
N ARG A 235 -21.75 -5.93 17.23
CA ARG A 235 -21.32 -7.32 16.99
C ARG A 235 -21.41 -7.70 15.52
N ALA A 236 -22.49 -7.34 14.84
CA ALA A 236 -22.63 -7.59 13.40
C ALA A 236 -21.51 -6.89 12.61
N LEU A 237 -21.18 -5.65 12.95
CA LEU A 237 -20.11 -4.89 12.30
C LEU A 237 -18.70 -5.43 12.57
N ALA A 238 -18.52 -6.19 13.66
CA ALA A 238 -17.25 -6.86 13.95
C ALA A 238 -16.91 -7.95 12.92
N LYS A 239 -17.92 -8.55 12.30
CA LYS A 239 -17.79 -9.66 11.34
C LYS A 239 -18.24 -9.30 9.92
N GLY A 240 -19.01 -8.22 9.77
CA GLY A 240 -19.59 -7.77 8.52
C GLY A 240 -18.93 -6.52 7.96
N THR A 241 -19.66 -5.83 7.08
CA THR A 241 -19.17 -4.64 6.39
C THR A 241 -19.90 -3.37 6.81
N VAL A 242 -19.25 -2.23 6.62
CA VAL A 242 -19.87 -0.92 6.85
C VAL A 242 -21.06 -0.72 5.90
N GLN A 243 -20.97 -1.21 4.67
CA GLN A 243 -22.05 -1.18 3.68
C GLN A 243 -23.30 -1.91 4.19
N ALA A 244 -23.14 -3.11 4.76
CA ALA A 244 -24.24 -3.87 5.34
C ALA A 244 -24.90 -3.13 6.52
N LEU A 245 -24.12 -2.42 7.34
CA LEU A 245 -24.67 -1.55 8.39
C LEU A 245 -25.56 -0.45 7.80
N TRP A 246 -25.05 0.31 6.82
CA TRP A 246 -25.82 1.39 6.18
C TRP A 246 -27.09 0.85 5.52
N GLU A 247 -26.99 -0.25 4.77
CA GLU A 247 -28.15 -0.87 4.12
C GLU A 247 -29.22 -1.33 5.12
N SER A 248 -28.80 -1.91 6.24
CA SER A 248 -29.71 -2.43 7.28
C SER A 248 -30.29 -1.38 8.24
N VAL A 249 -29.82 -0.14 8.20
CA VAL A 249 -30.39 0.97 8.99
C VAL A 249 -31.14 1.94 8.09
N CYS A 250 -30.51 2.39 7.00
CA CYS A 250 -31.04 3.41 6.12
C CYS A 250 -32.05 2.87 5.11
N GLY A 251 -32.06 1.57 4.86
CA GLY A 251 -33.03 0.91 3.97
C GLY A 251 -34.29 0.42 4.69
N THR A 252 -34.63 0.98 5.85
CA THR A 252 -35.75 0.53 6.70
C THR A 252 -37.00 1.39 6.51
N SER A 253 -38.19 0.83 6.73
CA SER A 253 -39.44 1.60 6.77
C SER A 253 -39.40 2.71 7.83
N GLU A 254 -38.72 2.48 8.95
CA GLU A 254 -38.52 3.51 9.99
C GLU A 254 -37.77 4.72 9.44
N SER A 255 -36.66 4.49 8.71
CA SER A 255 -35.89 5.59 8.10
C SER A 255 -36.72 6.40 7.10
N LEU A 256 -37.58 5.74 6.33
CA LEU A 256 -38.51 6.39 5.40
C LEU A 256 -39.54 7.24 6.15
N HIS A 257 -40.21 6.64 7.15
CA HIS A 257 -41.25 7.31 7.93
C HIS A 257 -40.69 8.57 8.60
N ARG A 258 -39.53 8.47 9.27
CA ARG A 258 -38.89 9.61 9.94
C ARG A 258 -38.29 10.65 9.00
N SER A 259 -38.20 10.35 7.71
CA SER A 259 -37.82 11.34 6.71
C SER A 259 -39.00 12.17 6.21
N GLY A 260 -40.26 11.79 6.51
CA GLY A 260 -41.45 12.51 6.06
C GLY A 260 -41.87 12.19 4.63
N GLY A 261 -41.44 11.05 4.08
CA GLY A 261 -41.81 10.57 2.74
C GLY A 261 -40.61 10.25 1.84
N LEU A 262 -40.89 9.66 0.68
CA LEU A 262 -39.87 9.04 -0.16
C LEU A 262 -38.87 10.04 -0.76
N ALA A 263 -39.34 11.20 -1.21
CA ALA A 263 -38.46 12.24 -1.77
C ALA A 263 -37.49 12.80 -0.71
N ALA A 264 -37.99 13.07 0.50
CA ALA A 264 -37.17 13.54 1.61
C ALA A 264 -36.21 12.44 2.11
N TRP A 265 -36.65 11.18 2.09
CA TRP A 265 -35.79 10.04 2.40
C TRP A 265 -34.64 9.90 1.40
N VAL A 266 -34.90 9.98 0.09
CA VAL A 266 -33.85 9.95 -0.96
C VAL A 266 -32.83 11.06 -0.71
N ASN A 267 -33.27 12.29 -0.44
CA ASN A 267 -32.37 13.41 -0.12
C ASN A 267 -31.51 13.13 1.11
N ARG A 268 -32.12 12.63 2.19
CA ARG A 268 -31.41 12.29 3.43
C ARG A 268 -30.35 11.22 3.18
N VAL A 269 -30.69 10.11 2.52
CA VAL A 269 -29.71 9.04 2.28
C VAL A 269 -28.61 9.49 1.33
N SER A 270 -28.88 10.35 0.34
CA SER A 270 -27.82 10.95 -0.49
C SER A 270 -26.86 11.79 0.35
N VAL A 271 -27.36 12.71 1.17
CA VAL A 271 -26.49 13.55 2.01
C VAL A 271 -25.67 12.71 2.97
N VAL A 272 -26.29 11.72 3.60
CA VAL A 272 -25.63 10.87 4.61
C VAL A 272 -24.58 9.94 3.98
N LEU A 273 -24.86 9.36 2.82
CA LEU A 273 -23.99 8.34 2.20
C LEU A 273 -22.91 8.94 1.30
N ILE A 274 -23.23 9.99 0.54
CA ILE A 274 -22.34 10.59 -0.46
C ILE A 274 -22.01 12.07 -0.18
N GLY A 275 -22.58 12.68 0.86
CA GLY A 275 -22.21 14.03 1.28
C GLY A 275 -22.82 15.16 0.45
N ARG A 276 -23.76 14.85 -0.46
CA ARG A 276 -24.46 15.83 -1.29
C ARG A 276 -25.90 15.44 -1.55
N THR A 277 -26.71 16.42 -1.93
CA THR A 277 -28.03 16.16 -2.51
C THR A 277 -27.91 15.73 -3.97
N GLY A 278 -28.74 14.78 -4.39
CA GLY A 278 -28.84 14.40 -5.79
C GLY A 278 -29.51 15.47 -6.64
N THR A 279 -29.15 15.53 -7.92
CA THR A 279 -29.87 16.30 -8.95
C THR A 279 -31.32 15.84 -9.08
N LEU A 280 -32.18 16.62 -9.75
CA LEU A 280 -33.57 16.22 -9.97
C LEU A 280 -33.70 14.87 -10.68
N ALA A 281 -32.84 14.62 -11.68
CA ALA A 281 -32.81 13.36 -12.42
C ALA A 281 -32.40 12.18 -11.52
N GLU A 282 -31.33 12.32 -10.74
CA GLU A 282 -30.89 11.30 -9.79
C GLU A 282 -31.97 11.01 -8.74
N ARG A 283 -32.64 12.05 -8.22
CA ARG A 283 -33.74 11.87 -7.25
C ARG A 283 -34.90 11.09 -7.86
N ARG A 284 -35.33 11.44 -9.08
CA ARG A 284 -36.40 10.72 -9.79
C ARG A 284 -36.02 9.26 -10.03
N HIS A 285 -34.79 9.00 -10.44
CA HIS A 285 -34.27 7.64 -10.58
C HIS A 285 -34.38 6.85 -9.28
N TRP A 286 -33.83 7.37 -8.17
CA TRP A 286 -33.86 6.66 -6.89
C TRP A 286 -35.26 6.49 -6.30
N ILE A 287 -36.16 7.45 -6.52
CA ILE A 287 -37.58 7.30 -6.15
C ILE A 287 -38.20 6.11 -6.90
N GLY A 288 -38.01 6.03 -8.22
CA GLY A 288 -38.50 4.91 -9.02
C GLY A 288 -37.88 3.57 -8.60
N THR A 289 -36.57 3.54 -8.34
CA THR A 289 -35.89 2.35 -7.81
C THR A 289 -36.46 1.91 -6.46
N ALA A 290 -36.73 2.85 -5.54
CA ALA A 290 -37.31 2.52 -4.25
C ALA A 290 -38.74 1.96 -4.37
N GLN A 291 -39.54 2.50 -5.30
CA GLN A 291 -40.91 2.03 -5.54
C GLN A 291 -40.93 0.61 -6.12
N HIS A 292 -39.99 0.28 -7.01
CA HIS A 292 -39.98 -1.01 -7.70
C HIS A 292 -39.18 -2.10 -6.98
N TYR A 293 -38.03 -1.76 -6.39
CA TYR A 293 -37.10 -2.72 -5.78
C TYR A 293 -36.94 -2.54 -4.25
N GLY A 294 -37.57 -1.53 -3.67
CA GLY A 294 -37.52 -1.25 -2.24
C GLY A 294 -36.34 -0.38 -1.77
N LEU A 295 -36.43 0.10 -0.53
CA LEU A 295 -35.47 1.04 0.07
C LEU A 295 -34.06 0.47 0.18
N ARG A 296 -33.93 -0.82 0.52
CA ARG A 296 -32.63 -1.50 0.64
C ARG A 296 -31.91 -1.57 -0.70
N ALA A 297 -32.62 -1.76 -1.81
CA ALA A 297 -32.02 -1.78 -3.13
C ALA A 297 -31.37 -0.43 -3.47
N VAL A 298 -32.03 0.69 -3.15
CA VAL A 298 -31.44 2.03 -3.34
C VAL A 298 -30.17 2.20 -2.52
N VAL A 299 -30.22 1.93 -1.20
CA VAL A 299 -29.04 2.08 -0.34
C VAL A 299 -27.92 1.13 -0.79
N GLY A 300 -28.24 -0.13 -1.11
CA GLY A 300 -27.31 -1.14 -1.58
C GLY A 300 -26.59 -0.74 -2.87
N ASN A 301 -27.28 -0.08 -3.81
CA ASN A 301 -26.65 0.46 -5.02
C ASN A 301 -25.72 1.64 -4.70
N ILE A 302 -26.18 2.58 -3.86
CA ILE A 302 -25.37 3.75 -3.47
C ILE A 302 -24.07 3.31 -2.79
N VAL A 303 -24.13 2.42 -1.79
CA VAL A 303 -22.93 2.01 -1.01
C VAL A 303 -21.93 1.15 -1.80
N LYS A 304 -22.30 0.68 -3.00
CA LYS A 304 -21.41 -0.02 -3.94
C LYS A 304 -20.78 0.92 -4.97
N SER A 305 -21.29 2.14 -5.10
CA SER A 305 -20.83 3.12 -6.09
C SER A 305 -19.42 3.63 -5.83
N ALA A 306 -18.75 4.08 -6.90
CA ALA A 306 -17.48 4.78 -6.80
C ALA A 306 -17.63 6.11 -6.03
N GLU A 307 -18.76 6.77 -6.19
CA GLU A 307 -19.07 8.02 -5.50
C GLU A 307 -19.11 7.85 -3.98
N TRP A 308 -19.79 6.81 -3.48
CA TRP A 308 -19.77 6.49 -2.07
C TRP A 308 -18.36 6.23 -1.56
N ARG A 309 -17.57 5.40 -2.26
CA ARG A 309 -16.17 5.16 -1.87
C ARG A 309 -15.39 6.47 -1.78
N ASN A 310 -15.52 7.34 -2.77
CA ASN A 310 -14.85 8.63 -2.82
C ASN A 310 -15.27 9.54 -1.67
N ALA A 311 -16.56 9.62 -1.38
CA ALA A 311 -17.09 10.41 -0.26
C ALA A 311 -16.56 9.92 1.10
N GLN A 312 -16.49 8.59 1.29
CA GLN A 312 -15.93 8.00 2.51
C GLN A 312 -14.43 8.28 2.64
N LEU A 313 -13.66 8.19 1.55
CA LEU A 313 -12.23 8.53 1.56
C LEU A 313 -11.99 9.99 1.90
N ASP A 314 -12.78 10.89 1.33
CA ASP A 314 -12.69 12.30 1.67
C ASP A 314 -13.05 12.57 3.13
N ALA A 315 -14.05 11.87 3.68
CA ALA A 315 -14.36 11.96 5.10
C ALA A 315 -13.20 11.51 5.99
N VAL A 316 -12.53 10.40 5.64
CA VAL A 316 -11.34 9.91 6.35
C VAL A 316 -10.19 10.92 6.28
N TYR A 317 -9.89 11.44 5.09
CA TYR A 317 -8.80 12.41 4.90
C TYR A 317 -9.07 13.72 5.62
N ARG A 318 -10.29 14.25 5.56
CA ARG A 318 -10.64 15.48 6.27
C ARG A 318 -10.51 15.28 7.78
N ALA A 319 -10.95 14.13 8.29
CA ALA A 319 -10.89 13.83 9.72
C ALA A 319 -9.46 13.62 10.24
N MET A 320 -8.56 13.05 9.44
CA MET A 320 -7.22 12.66 9.89
C MET A 320 -6.10 13.60 9.45
N LEU A 321 -6.26 14.24 8.29
CA LEU A 321 -5.21 15.01 7.63
C LEU A 321 -5.66 16.45 7.34
N GLY A 322 -6.94 16.79 7.54
CA GLY A 322 -7.46 18.15 7.32
C GLY A 322 -7.58 18.56 5.85
N ARG A 323 -7.55 17.59 4.91
CA ARG A 323 -7.66 17.81 3.46
C ARG A 323 -8.55 16.76 2.82
N THR A 324 -8.90 16.90 1.55
CA THR A 324 -9.54 15.83 0.77
C THR A 324 -8.50 14.87 0.19
N ALA A 325 -8.93 13.69 -0.23
CA ALA A 325 -8.06 12.73 -0.88
C ALA A 325 -7.74 13.19 -2.31
N ASP A 326 -6.44 13.31 -2.61
CA ASP A 326 -5.95 13.57 -3.96
C ASP A 326 -6.12 12.34 -4.88
N ALA A 327 -5.86 12.52 -6.17
CA ALA A 327 -6.08 11.46 -7.18
C ALA A 327 -5.23 10.20 -6.91
N ASN A 328 -4.02 10.35 -6.38
CA ASN A 328 -3.15 9.22 -6.08
C ASN A 328 -3.65 8.47 -4.83
N ALA A 329 -3.98 9.22 -3.78
CA ALA A 329 -4.60 8.69 -2.56
C ALA A 329 -5.86 7.88 -2.87
N ARG A 330 -6.72 8.38 -3.77
CA ARG A 330 -7.94 7.66 -4.20
C ARG A 330 -7.63 6.35 -4.91
N LYS A 331 -6.62 6.31 -5.79
CA LYS A 331 -6.20 5.07 -6.47
C LYS A 331 -5.71 4.03 -5.47
N VAL A 332 -4.79 4.41 -4.58
CA VAL A 332 -4.18 3.50 -3.59
C VAL A 332 -5.23 2.99 -2.60
N LEU A 333 -6.11 3.87 -2.11
CA LEU A 333 -7.08 3.49 -1.08
C LEU A 333 -8.35 2.85 -1.62
N ALA A 334 -8.70 3.04 -2.90
CA ALA A 334 -9.76 2.26 -3.52
C ALA A 334 -9.44 0.76 -3.45
N ALA A 335 -8.18 0.38 -3.70
CA ALA A 335 -7.72 -1.00 -3.51
C ALA A 335 -7.79 -1.43 -2.03
N SER A 336 -7.35 -0.57 -1.10
CA SER A 336 -7.44 -0.86 0.34
C SER A 336 -8.88 -1.07 0.82
N MET A 337 -9.82 -0.23 0.38
CA MET A 337 -11.25 -0.38 0.69
C MET A 337 -11.87 -1.63 0.07
N ALA A 338 -11.43 -2.04 -1.13
CA ALA A 338 -11.91 -3.26 -1.76
C ALA A 338 -11.54 -4.51 -0.96
N HIS A 339 -10.33 -4.56 -0.39
CA HIS A 339 -9.85 -5.72 0.37
C HIS A 339 -10.15 -5.68 1.88
N ARG A 340 -10.16 -4.49 2.48
CA ARG A 340 -10.17 -4.30 3.95
C ARG A 340 -11.31 -3.41 4.45
N GLY A 341 -12.17 -2.94 3.56
CA GLY A 341 -13.28 -2.04 3.89
C GLY A 341 -12.83 -0.69 4.47
N LEU A 342 -13.79 0.06 5.01
CA LEU A 342 -13.55 1.40 5.56
C LEU A 342 -12.58 1.39 6.75
N PHE A 343 -12.63 0.37 7.61
CA PHE A 343 -11.71 0.27 8.75
C PHE A 343 -10.25 0.05 8.31
N GLY A 344 -10.05 -0.69 7.22
CA GLY A 344 -8.73 -0.84 6.60
C GLY A 344 -8.19 0.48 6.06
N ALA A 345 -9.01 1.28 5.40
CA ALA A 345 -8.61 2.60 4.92
C ALA A 345 -8.24 3.55 6.08
N VAL A 346 -9.03 3.56 7.16
CA VAL A 346 -8.73 4.30 8.40
C VAL A 346 -7.39 3.85 8.98
N THR A 347 -7.15 2.54 9.07
CA THR A 347 -5.90 1.97 9.59
C THR A 347 -4.70 2.38 8.74
N PHE A 348 -4.84 2.36 7.41
CA PHE A 348 -3.78 2.73 6.48
C PHE A 348 -3.39 4.21 6.63
N VAL A 349 -4.37 5.11 6.62
CA VAL A 349 -4.11 6.55 6.75
C VAL A 349 -3.53 6.86 8.13
N ALA A 350 -4.12 6.33 9.20
CA ALA A 350 -3.64 6.53 10.56
C ALA A 350 -2.24 5.95 10.81
N GLY A 351 -1.88 4.84 10.16
CA GLY A 351 -0.54 4.25 10.26
C GLY A 351 0.55 5.00 9.47
N SER A 352 0.18 5.96 8.62
CA SER A 352 1.09 6.61 7.69
C SER A 352 2.04 7.60 8.36
N GLY A 353 3.20 7.86 7.71
CA GLY A 353 4.13 8.93 8.10
C GLY A 353 3.48 10.32 8.11
N GLU A 354 2.57 10.58 7.17
CA GLU A 354 1.86 11.87 7.08
C GLU A 354 0.99 12.13 8.31
N PHE A 355 0.23 11.14 8.76
CA PHE A 355 -0.59 11.27 9.97
C PHE A 355 0.25 11.52 11.22
N ALA A 356 1.37 10.79 11.36
CA ALA A 356 2.28 10.97 12.49
C ALA A 356 2.93 12.36 12.52
N ARG A 357 3.22 12.97 11.37
CA ARG A 357 3.78 14.33 11.30
C ARG A 357 2.79 15.43 11.71
N LYS A 358 1.49 15.16 11.66
CA LYS A 358 0.43 16.09 12.11
C LYS A 358 0.10 15.97 13.60
N SER A 359 0.74 15.05 14.31
CA SER A 359 0.39 14.65 15.68
C SER A 359 1.13 15.44 16.76
#